data_AF-B1BQC8-F1
#
_entry.id   AF-B1BQC8-F1
#
_cell.length_a   1.000
_cell.length_b   1.000
_cell.length_c   1.000
_cell.angle_alpha   90.00
_cell.angle_beta   90.00
_cell.angle_gamma   90.00
#
_symmetry.space_group_name_H-M   'P 1'
#
loop_
_entity.id
_entity.type
_entity.pdbx_description
1 polymer ?
#
loop_
_entity_poly.entity_id
_entity_poly.type
_entity_poly.pdbx_seq_one_letter_code
_entity_poly.pdbx_strand_id
1 'polypeptide(L)'
;MERNEMINILIRKANINEEEAQEVLEKCNWDLLDAIVYLERRGKVENNEVTALTVVEVKEEKDDKKKQDEKYGGIGEIVGRMFKFIGKIIRKGTKNFLEIRKDKEKPIRISLTISILFLIFLSVPTIVLLIVGLFCGYKYSILGPDFNYDGVNNIFEEVSKSADHIKKDFKEGYEK
;
A
#
# COMPACT_ATOMS: atom_id res chain seq x y z
N MET A 1 8.33 5.58 -5.55
CA MET A 1 9.74 5.81 -5.23
C MET A 1 10.52 5.73 -6.52
N GLU A 2 11.44 6.65 -6.77
CA GLU A 2 12.22 6.62 -8.01
C GLU A 2 13.27 5.49 -7.96
N ARG A 3 13.61 4.91 -9.12
CA ARG A 3 14.55 3.79 -9.22
C ARG A 3 15.92 4.10 -8.62
N ASN A 4 16.41 5.32 -8.84
CA ASN A 4 17.70 5.79 -8.34
C ASN A 4 17.69 5.96 -6.81
N GLU A 5 16.53 6.28 -6.23
CA GLU A 5 16.36 6.40 -4.78
C GLU A 5 16.45 5.00 -4.12
N MET A 6 15.82 3.99 -4.72
CA MET A 6 15.87 2.60 -4.24
C MET A 6 17.30 2.04 -4.26
N ILE A 7 18.05 2.31 -5.33
CA ILE A 7 19.46 1.94 -5.47
C ILE A 7 20.30 2.57 -4.35
N ASN A 8 20.17 3.89 -4.14
CA ASN A 8 20.90 4.60 -3.09
C ASN A 8 20.58 4.08 -1.67
N ILE A 9 19.33 3.70 -1.42
CA ILE A 9 18.92 3.12 -0.14
C ILE A 9 19.60 1.77 0.08
N LEU A 10 19.69 0.92 -0.95
CA LEU A 10 20.36 -0.38 -0.86
C LEU A 10 21.86 -0.26 -0.64
N ILE A 11 22.54 0.62 -1.37
CA ILE A 11 23.98 0.89 -1.20
C ILE A 11 24.27 1.29 0.25
N ARG A 12 23.47 2.22 0.81
CA ARG A 12 23.63 2.69 2.19
C ARG A 12 23.34 1.62 3.24
N LYS A 13 22.40 0.71 2.98
CA LYS A 13 21.94 -0.29 3.94
C LYS A 13 22.71 -1.60 3.91
N ALA A 14 23.19 -2.01 2.74
CA ALA A 14 23.85 -3.30 2.54
C ALA A 14 25.33 -3.17 2.14
N ASN A 15 25.88 -1.95 2.09
CA ASN A 15 27.26 -1.68 1.68
C ASN A 15 27.64 -2.38 0.35
N ILE A 16 26.71 -2.39 -0.60
CA ILE A 16 26.88 -2.98 -1.93
C ILE A 16 27.15 -1.88 -2.97
N ASN A 17 27.72 -2.25 -4.11
CA ASN A 17 27.92 -1.32 -5.22
C ASN A 17 26.61 -1.07 -6.01
N GLU A 18 26.64 -0.08 -6.90
CA GLU A 18 25.47 0.33 -7.69
C GLU A 18 24.97 -0.79 -8.63
N GLU A 19 25.90 -1.53 -9.25
CA GLU A 19 25.60 -2.64 -10.15
C GLU A 19 24.89 -3.79 -9.42
N GLU A 20 25.37 -4.16 -8.23
CA GLU A 20 24.77 -5.19 -7.39
C GLU A 20 23.42 -4.73 -6.83
N ALA A 21 23.29 -3.45 -6.45
CA ALA A 21 22.02 -2.89 -6.02
C ALA A 21 20.97 -2.93 -7.15
N GLN A 22 21.37 -2.60 -8.38
CA GLN A 22 20.49 -2.70 -9.54
C GLN A 22 20.12 -4.15 -9.85
N GLU A 23 21.08 -5.08 -9.83
CA GLU A 23 20.84 -6.51 -10.08
C GLU A 23 19.86 -7.11 -9.07
N VAL A 24 20.01 -6.75 -7.79
CA VAL A 24 19.12 -7.21 -6.72
C VAL A 24 17.71 -6.61 -6.91
N LEU A 25 17.61 -5.31 -7.22
CA LEU A 25 16.31 -4.69 -7.49
C LEU A 25 15.63 -5.30 -8.71
N GLU A 26 16.35 -5.56 -9.79
CA GLU A 26 15.79 -6.21 -10.98
C GLU A 26 15.28 -7.61 -10.66
N LYS A 27 16.03 -8.41 -9.90
CA LYS A 27 15.59 -9.74 -9.43
C LYS A 27 14.37 -9.69 -8.51
N CYS A 28 14.22 -8.60 -7.77
CA CYS A 28 13.10 -8.37 -6.85
C CYS A 28 12.00 -7.51 -7.48
N ASN A 29 11.91 -7.40 -8.81
CA ASN A 29 10.89 -6.60 -9.51
C ASN A 29 10.78 -5.14 -9.03
N TRP A 30 11.92 -4.55 -8.67
CA TRP A 30 12.05 -3.23 -8.07
C TRP A 30 11.29 -3.06 -6.75
N ASP A 31 11.01 -4.16 -6.04
CA ASP A 31 10.54 -4.14 -4.67
C ASP A 31 11.73 -4.00 -3.72
N LEU A 32 11.87 -2.80 -3.14
CA LEU A 32 12.94 -2.48 -2.20
C LEU A 32 12.91 -3.38 -0.96
N LEU A 33 11.74 -3.82 -0.52
CA LEU A 33 11.59 -4.68 0.66
C LEU A 33 12.14 -6.07 0.35
N ASP A 34 11.72 -6.66 -0.77
CA ASP A 34 12.22 -7.96 -1.23
C ASP A 34 13.72 -7.92 -1.51
N ALA A 35 14.22 -6.81 -2.07
CA ALA A 35 15.64 -6.60 -2.33
C ALA A 35 16.49 -6.62 -1.04
N ILE A 36 16.02 -5.93 0.01
CA ILE A 36 16.72 -5.94 1.30
C ILE A 36 16.65 -7.33 1.95
N VAL A 37 15.50 -8.02 1.90
CA VAL A 37 15.35 -9.39 2.41
C VAL A 37 16.25 -10.37 1.64
N TYR A 38 16.40 -10.18 0.33
CA TYR A 38 17.28 -10.99 -0.51
C TYR A 38 18.75 -10.83 -0.11
N LEU A 39 19.19 -9.61 0.20
CA LEU A 39 20.55 -9.32 0.67
C LEU A 39 20.80 -9.83 2.10
N GLU A 40 19.82 -9.71 2.99
CA GLU A 40 19.86 -10.23 4.36
C GLU A 40 20.03 -11.76 4.35
N ARG A 41 19.26 -12.49 3.53
CA ARG A 41 19.39 -13.94 3.35
C ARG A 41 20.74 -14.36 2.78
N ARG A 42 21.42 -13.47 2.05
CA ARG A 42 22.76 -13.72 1.48
C ARG A 42 23.89 -13.34 2.43
N GLY A 43 23.59 -12.86 3.64
CA GLY A 43 24.61 -12.44 4.61
C GLY A 43 25.39 -11.18 4.18
N LYS A 44 24.88 -10.44 3.19
CA LYS A 44 25.51 -9.21 2.67
C LYS A 44 24.96 -7.94 3.34
N VAL A 45 24.16 -8.07 4.38
CA VAL A 45 23.79 -6.95 5.25
C VAL A 45 24.64 -7.07 6.50
N GLU A 46 25.69 -6.25 6.61
CA GLU A 46 26.36 -6.07 7.89
C GLU A 46 25.34 -5.50 8.87
N ASN A 47 25.13 -6.26 9.94
CA ASN A 47 24.23 -5.95 11.02
C ASN A 47 24.83 -4.82 11.85
N ASN A 48 24.86 -3.59 11.31
CA ASN A 48 25.41 -2.45 12.02
C ASN A 48 24.32 -1.81 12.88
N GLU A 49 23.92 -2.53 13.94
CA GLU A 49 23.33 -1.91 15.10
C GLU A 49 24.43 -1.65 16.13
N VAL A 50 24.69 -0.36 16.34
CA VAL A 50 25.10 0.27 17.60
C VAL A 50 25.28 -0.75 18.74
N THR A 51 26.50 -1.25 18.91
CA THR A 51 26.92 -1.84 20.19
C THR A 51 28.27 -1.27 20.55
N ALA A 52 28.24 -0.44 21.58
CA ALA A 52 29.41 0.04 22.27
C ALA A 52 30.39 -1.10 22.54
N LEU A 53 31.68 -0.80 22.34
CA LEU A 53 32.80 -1.30 23.14
C LEU A 53 32.71 -2.78 23.54
N THR A 54 33.46 -3.67 22.88
CA THR A 54 34.62 -4.32 23.49
C THR A 54 35.40 -5.03 22.39
N VAL A 55 36.64 -4.60 22.16
CA VAL A 55 37.66 -5.34 21.41
C VAL A 55 37.99 -6.60 22.21
N VAL A 56 37.70 -7.79 21.69
CA VAL A 56 38.45 -9.00 22.05
C VAL A 56 38.62 -9.85 20.79
N GLU A 57 39.84 -9.82 20.26
CA GLU A 57 40.36 -10.77 19.28
C GLU A 57 40.24 -12.20 19.83
N VAL A 58 39.73 -13.17 19.04
CA VAL A 58 40.17 -14.57 19.13
C VAL A 58 40.12 -15.25 17.76
N LYS A 59 41.19 -16.00 17.50
CA LYS A 59 41.62 -16.74 16.32
C LYS A 59 40.67 -17.87 15.86
N GLU A 60 40.88 -18.27 14.59
CA GLU A 60 40.36 -19.45 13.91
C GLU A 60 40.50 -20.75 14.74
N GLU A 61 39.48 -21.63 14.67
CA GLU A 61 39.65 -23.08 14.42
C GLU A 61 38.28 -23.76 14.17
N LYS A 62 38.31 -24.84 13.36
CA LYS A 62 37.19 -25.64 12.83
C LYS A 62 36.57 -26.56 13.89
N ASP A 63 35.25 -26.78 13.88
CA ASP A 63 34.62 -28.14 13.88
C ASP A 63 33.08 -28.09 13.71
N ASP A 64 32.53 -29.15 13.12
CA ASP A 64 31.12 -29.47 12.88
C ASP A 64 30.33 -29.77 14.17
N LYS A 65 29.13 -29.18 14.34
CA LYS A 65 27.83 -29.86 14.61
C LYS A 65 26.76 -28.97 15.27
N LYS A 66 25.57 -29.04 14.65
CA LYS A 66 24.19 -28.98 15.20
C LYS A 66 23.64 -27.70 15.84
N LYS A 67 22.59 -27.21 15.17
CA LYS A 67 21.31 -26.69 15.68
C LYS A 67 21.38 -25.52 16.68
N GLN A 68 20.96 -24.35 16.23
CA GLN A 68 19.99 -23.55 16.97
C GLN A 68 19.31 -22.54 16.04
N ASP A 69 17.98 -22.54 16.11
CA ASP A 69 17.11 -21.49 15.61
C ASP A 69 17.49 -20.16 16.28
N GLU A 70 18.37 -19.40 15.64
CA GLU A 70 18.55 -18.00 15.98
C GLU A 70 17.88 -17.19 14.90
N LYS A 71 16.58 -16.98 15.10
CA LYS A 71 15.81 -15.96 14.38
C LYS A 71 16.32 -14.60 14.87
N TYR A 72 17.50 -14.22 14.39
CA TYR A 72 18.07 -12.90 14.59
C TYR A 72 17.02 -11.86 14.20
N GLY A 73 16.85 -10.87 15.07
CA GLY A 73 15.86 -9.79 14.99
C GLY A 73 16.08 -8.86 13.81
N GLY A 74 16.04 -9.41 12.62
CA GLY A 74 16.13 -8.72 11.35
C GLY A 74 14.77 -8.29 10.84
N ILE A 75 14.76 -7.71 9.65
CA ILE A 75 13.67 -6.93 9.05
C ILE A 75 12.31 -7.64 9.06
N GLY A 76 12.26 -8.97 9.20
CA GLY A 76 11.05 -9.72 9.53
C GLY A 76 10.26 -9.19 10.74
N GLU A 77 10.89 -8.61 11.75
CA GLU A 77 10.19 -7.94 12.84
C GLU A 77 9.56 -6.61 12.38
N ILE A 78 10.27 -5.83 11.57
CA ILE A 78 9.79 -4.56 11.01
C ILE A 78 8.62 -4.80 10.05
N VAL A 79 8.74 -5.78 9.17
CA VAL A 79 7.68 -6.22 8.23
C VAL A 79 6.51 -6.78 9.02
N GLY A 80 6.74 -7.66 9.99
CA GLY A 80 5.70 -8.16 10.90
C GLY A 80 4.97 -7.02 11.63
N ARG A 81 5.70 -5.98 12.03
CA ARG A 81 5.15 -4.76 12.64
C ARG A 81 4.31 -3.96 11.63
N MET A 82 4.77 -3.76 10.40
CA MET A 82 4.01 -3.09 9.32
C MET A 82 2.74 -3.86 8.96
N PHE A 83 2.80 -5.18 8.75
CA PHE A 83 1.62 -6.02 8.50
C PHE A 83 0.65 -5.99 9.69
N LYS A 84 1.15 -5.92 10.93
CA LYS A 84 0.30 -5.75 12.12
C LYS A 84 -0.39 -4.38 12.14
N PHE A 85 0.27 -3.32 11.66
CA PHE A 85 -0.36 -1.99 11.47
C PHE A 85 -1.40 -2.02 10.35
N ILE A 86 -1.08 -2.58 9.18
CA ILE A 86 -2.01 -2.75 8.06
C ILE A 86 -3.22 -3.58 8.49
N GLY A 87 -3.02 -4.69 9.19
CA GLY A 87 -4.09 -5.50 9.74
C GLY A 87 -4.98 -4.75 10.74
N LYS A 88 -4.40 -3.86 11.57
CA LYS A 88 -5.18 -2.96 12.45
C LYS A 88 -6.00 -1.95 11.63
N ILE A 89 -5.44 -1.37 10.58
CA ILE A 89 -6.13 -0.43 9.69
C ILE A 89 -7.26 -1.14 8.94
N ILE A 90 -7.03 -2.34 8.40
CA ILE A 90 -8.05 -3.15 7.74
C ILE A 90 -9.18 -3.45 8.72
N ARG A 91 -8.88 -3.90 9.94
CA ARG A 91 -9.89 -4.21 10.96
C ARG A 91 -10.73 -2.99 11.36
N LYS A 92 -10.14 -1.79 11.34
CA LYS A 92 -10.86 -0.53 11.58
C LYS A 92 -11.62 -0.06 10.33
N GLY A 93 -11.03 -0.26 9.16
CA GLY A 93 -11.57 0.04 7.83
C GLY A 93 -12.83 -0.77 7.50
N THR A 94 -12.92 -2.02 7.97
CA THR A 94 -14.11 -2.88 7.76
C THR A 94 -15.39 -2.31 8.38
N LYS A 95 -15.27 -1.40 9.36
CA LYS A 95 -16.41 -0.69 9.97
C LYS A 95 -16.85 0.54 9.18
N ASN A 96 -16.09 0.94 8.15
CA ASN A 96 -16.42 2.03 7.25
C ASN A 96 -16.94 1.45 5.94
N PHE A 97 -17.94 2.10 5.37
CA PHE A 97 -18.64 1.66 4.18
C PHE A 97 -18.65 2.76 3.13
N LEU A 98 -18.35 2.40 1.89
CA LEU A 98 -18.74 3.16 0.72
C LEU A 98 -20.22 2.87 0.46
N GLU A 99 -21.03 3.90 0.55
CA GLU A 99 -22.46 3.86 0.28
C GLU A 99 -22.75 4.43 -1.11
N ILE A 100 -23.36 3.60 -1.95
CA ILE A 100 -23.80 3.94 -3.29
C ILE A 100 -25.33 4.05 -3.24
N ARG A 101 -25.87 5.22 -3.58
CA ARG A 101 -27.29 5.52 -3.52
C ARG A 101 -27.81 5.91 -4.89
N LYS A 102 -28.99 5.41 -5.25
CA LYS A 102 -29.76 5.85 -6.40
C LYS A 102 -31.13 6.26 -5.90
N ASP A 103 -31.70 7.34 -6.42
CA ASP A 103 -32.92 7.95 -5.88
C ASP A 103 -34.02 6.93 -5.57
N LYS A 104 -34.60 7.02 -4.37
CA LYS A 104 -35.67 6.15 -3.82
C LYS A 104 -35.34 4.66 -3.64
N GLU A 105 -34.14 4.21 -4.00
CA GLU A 105 -33.69 2.83 -3.82
C GLU A 105 -32.92 2.64 -2.51
N LYS A 106 -32.85 1.39 -2.03
CA LYS A 106 -32.09 1.07 -0.82
C LYS A 106 -30.58 1.30 -1.08
N PRO A 107 -29.86 1.97 -0.18
CA PRO A 107 -28.43 2.21 -0.33
C PRO A 107 -27.64 0.90 -0.37
N ILE A 108 -26.74 0.76 -1.34
CA ILE A 108 -25.78 -0.35 -1.38
C ILE A 108 -24.57 0.05 -0.55
N ARG A 109 -24.21 -0.77 0.44
CA ARG A 109 -23.06 -0.52 1.32
C ARG A 109 -21.98 -1.56 1.06
N ILE A 110 -20.83 -1.09 0.62
CA ILE A 110 -19.64 -1.91 0.37
C ILE A 110 -18.60 -1.53 1.41
N SER A 111 -17.89 -2.50 1.99
CA SER A 111 -16.83 -2.17 2.94
C SER A 111 -15.74 -1.33 2.27
N LEU A 112 -15.27 -0.29 2.96
CA LEU A 112 -14.28 0.65 2.41
C LEU A 112 -12.95 -0.04 2.10
N THR A 113 -12.56 -1.03 2.90
CA THR A 113 -11.36 -1.84 2.67
C THR A 113 -11.42 -2.60 1.36
N ILE A 114 -12.57 -3.20 1.07
CA ILE A 114 -12.81 -3.94 -0.18
C ILE A 114 -12.82 -2.97 -1.37
N SER A 115 -13.43 -1.78 -1.22
CA SER A 115 -13.40 -0.76 -2.29
C SER A 115 -11.97 -0.29 -2.61
N ILE A 116 -11.15 -0.01 -1.58
CA ILE A 116 -9.74 0.37 -1.78
C ILE A 116 -8.94 -0.77 -2.43
N LEU A 117 -9.18 -2.02 -1.99
CA LEU A 117 -8.55 -3.19 -2.57
C LEU A 117 -8.90 -3.31 -4.07
N PHE A 118 -10.17 -3.14 -4.44
CA PHE A 118 -10.58 -3.12 -5.84
C PHE A 118 -9.95 -1.98 -6.63
N LEU A 119 -9.79 -0.79 -6.05
CA LEU A 119 -9.07 0.30 -6.70
C LEU A 119 -7.59 -0.04 -6.97
N ILE A 120 -6.95 -0.85 -6.14
CA ILE A 120 -5.54 -1.24 -6.34
C ILE A 120 -5.43 -2.33 -7.42
N PHE A 121 -6.27 -3.37 -7.34
CA PHE A 121 -6.19 -4.51 -8.26
C PHE A 121 -6.87 -4.27 -9.62
N LEU A 122 -7.94 -3.45 -9.66
CA LEU A 122 -8.81 -3.24 -10.81
C LEU A 122 -9.07 -1.74 -11.03
N SER A 123 -8.03 -0.89 -10.89
CA SER A 123 -8.12 0.57 -10.94
C SER A 123 -8.88 1.09 -12.17
N VAL A 124 -8.45 0.71 -13.38
CA VAL A 124 -9.00 1.20 -14.65
C VAL A 124 -10.50 0.88 -14.81
N PRO A 125 -10.93 -0.40 -14.79
CA PRO A 125 -12.36 -0.71 -14.95
C PRO A 125 -13.21 -0.14 -13.81
N THR A 126 -12.68 -0.07 -12.58
CA THR A 126 -13.39 0.52 -11.44
C THR A 126 -13.66 2.01 -11.65
N ILE A 127 -12.66 2.77 -12.09
CA ILE A 127 -12.84 4.21 -12.35
C ILE A 127 -13.88 4.46 -13.44
N VAL A 128 -13.83 3.70 -14.54
CA VAL A 128 -14.83 3.81 -15.63
C VAL A 128 -16.24 3.52 -15.08
N LEU A 129 -16.40 2.47 -14.29
CA LEU A 129 -17.69 2.12 -13.69
C LEU A 129 -18.22 3.21 -12.77
N LEU A 130 -17.35 3.84 -11.96
CA LEU A 130 -17.74 4.93 -11.07
C LEU A 130 -18.26 6.14 -11.86
N ILE A 131 -17.57 6.52 -12.94
CA ILE A 131 -17.97 7.61 -13.83
C ILE A 131 -19.32 7.31 -14.48
N VAL A 132 -19.48 6.12 -15.06
CA VAL A 132 -20.77 5.69 -15.65
C VAL A 132 -21.88 5.73 -14.61
N GLY A 133 -21.59 5.29 -13.38
CA GLY A 133 -22.53 5.36 -12.27
C GLY A 133 -23.03 6.78 -11.99
N LEU A 134 -22.15 7.79 -11.99
CA LEU A 134 -22.56 9.19 -11.82
C LEU A 134 -23.61 9.60 -12.85
N PHE A 135 -23.35 9.34 -14.14
CA PHE A 135 -24.30 9.70 -15.22
C PHE A 135 -25.60 8.89 -15.17
N CYS A 136 -25.57 7.68 -14.62
CA CYS A 136 -26.75 6.87 -14.34
C CYS A 136 -27.56 7.35 -13.11
N GLY A 137 -27.09 8.36 -12.39
CA GLY A 137 -27.74 8.91 -11.19
C GLY A 137 -27.37 8.21 -9.89
N TYR A 138 -26.24 7.47 -9.86
CA TYR A 138 -25.69 6.94 -8.63
C TYR A 138 -24.85 8.01 -7.92
N LYS A 139 -25.11 8.18 -6.62
CA LYS A 139 -24.39 9.08 -5.71
C LYS A 139 -23.54 8.26 -4.75
N TYR A 140 -22.32 8.71 -4.52
CA TYR A 140 -21.36 8.04 -3.63
C TYR A 140 -21.26 8.79 -2.32
N SER A 141 -21.05 8.07 -1.22
CA SER A 141 -20.78 8.67 0.08
C SER A 141 -20.02 7.67 0.95
N ILE A 142 -19.30 8.16 1.96
CA ILE A 142 -18.63 7.30 2.95
C ILE A 142 -19.34 7.46 4.27
N LEU A 143 -19.65 6.31 4.89
CA LEU A 143 -20.20 6.23 6.23
C LEU A 143 -19.26 5.42 7.12
N GLY A 144 -19.12 5.85 8.36
CA GLY A 144 -18.41 5.08 9.37
C GLY A 144 -18.43 5.74 10.74
N PRO A 145 -18.30 4.97 11.82
CA PRO A 145 -18.43 5.47 13.18
C PRO A 145 -17.18 6.20 13.69
N ASP A 146 -16.02 5.97 13.05
CA ASP A 146 -14.72 6.33 13.62
C ASP A 146 -14.10 7.62 13.06
N PHE A 147 -14.63 8.17 11.96
CA PHE A 147 -14.07 9.34 11.27
C PHE A 147 -15.16 10.27 10.76
N ASN A 148 -14.87 11.58 10.77
CA ASN A 148 -15.73 12.56 10.11
C ASN A 148 -15.45 12.54 8.60
N TYR A 149 -16.47 12.17 7.81
CA TYR A 149 -16.41 12.11 6.35
C TYR A 149 -17.07 13.30 5.65
N ASP A 150 -17.50 14.34 6.37
CA ASP A 150 -18.23 15.49 5.81
C ASP A 150 -17.49 16.14 4.65
N GLY A 151 -16.18 16.38 4.79
CA GLY A 151 -15.36 16.95 3.72
C GLY A 151 -15.33 16.08 2.46
N VAL A 152 -15.21 14.76 2.62
CA VAL A 152 -15.18 13.82 1.49
C VAL A 152 -16.57 13.67 0.86
N ASN A 153 -17.62 13.64 1.68
CA ASN A 153 -18.99 13.57 1.23
C ASN A 153 -19.43 14.85 0.50
N ASN A 154 -18.92 16.01 0.88
CA ASN A 154 -19.13 17.24 0.13
C ASN A 154 -18.53 17.16 -1.29
N ILE A 155 -17.32 16.60 -1.42
CA ILE A 155 -16.70 16.38 -2.74
C ILE A 155 -17.56 15.43 -3.58
N PHE A 156 -18.05 14.33 -3.01
CA PHE A 156 -18.92 13.42 -3.76
C PHE A 156 -20.23 14.07 -4.20
N GLU A 157 -20.80 14.94 -3.36
CA GLU A 157 -22.01 15.69 -3.70
C GLU A 157 -21.74 16.70 -4.82
N GLU A 158 -20.62 17.43 -4.78
CA GLU A 158 -20.19 18.33 -5.85
C GLU A 158 -19.99 17.59 -7.17
N VAL A 159 -19.27 16.46 -7.14
CA VAL A 159 -19.03 15.62 -8.33
C VAL A 159 -20.34 15.09 -8.91
N SER A 160 -21.28 14.67 -8.06
CA SER A 160 -22.61 14.25 -8.51
C SER A 160 -23.37 15.39 -9.18
N LYS A 161 -23.37 16.59 -8.60
CA LYS A 161 -24.04 17.77 -9.17
C LYS A 161 -23.44 18.16 -10.51
N SER A 162 -22.11 18.12 -10.64
CA SER A 162 -21.43 18.38 -11.91
C SER A 162 -21.83 17.37 -12.98
N ALA A 163 -21.92 16.08 -12.64
CA ALA A 163 -22.37 15.05 -13.57
C ALA A 163 -23.83 15.26 -14.01
N ASP A 164 -24.72 15.62 -13.07
CA ASP A 164 -26.12 15.92 -13.37
C ASP A 164 -26.26 17.16 -14.28
N HIS A 165 -25.44 18.19 -14.05
CA HIS A 165 -25.40 19.38 -14.91
C HIS A 165 -24.97 19.04 -16.33
N ILE A 166 -23.86 18.32 -16.49
CA ILE A 166 -23.36 17.90 -17.81
C ILE A 166 -24.40 17.04 -18.54
N LYS A 167 -25.05 16.12 -17.83
CA LYS A 167 -26.13 15.29 -18.39
C LYS A 167 -27.31 16.13 -18.89
N LYS A 168 -27.68 17.16 -18.13
CA LYS A 168 -28.77 18.08 -18.47
C LYS A 168 -28.40 18.92 -19.70
N ASP A 169 -27.21 19.52 -19.73
CA ASP A 169 -26.72 20.33 -20.86
C ASP A 169 -26.70 19.50 -22.16
N PHE A 170 -26.24 18.25 -22.07
CA PHE A 170 -26.22 17.35 -23.21
C PHE A 170 -27.64 17.06 -23.70
N LYS A 171 -28.60 16.80 -22.80
CA LYS A 171 -29.99 16.53 -23.17
C LYS A 171 -30.65 17.75 -23.83
N GLU A 172 -30.46 18.95 -23.27
CA GLU A 172 -31.00 20.19 -23.84
C GLU A 172 -30.43 20.53 -25.23
N GLY A 173 -29.19 20.11 -25.50
CA GLY A 173 -28.57 20.25 -26.83
C GLY A 173 -29.19 19.36 -27.91
N TYR A 174 -29.83 18.24 -27.55
CA TYR A 174 -30.52 17.34 -28.49
C TYR A 174 -32.00 17.68 -28.69
N GLU A 175 -32.60 18.42 -27.76
CA GLU A 175 -34.01 18.84 -27.83
C GLU A 175 -34.19 20.20 -28.56
N LYS A 176 -33.10 20.78 -29.09
CA LYS A 176 -33.09 21.91 -30.03
C LYS A 176 -32.97 21.43 -31.47
#